data_AF-Q4L4N8-F1
#
_entry.id   AF-Q4L4N8-F1
#
_cell.length_a   1.000
_cell.length_b   1.000
_cell.length_c   1.000
_cell.angle_alpha   90.00
_cell.angle_beta   90.00
_cell.angle_gamma   90.00
#
_symmetry.space_group_name_H-M   'P 1'
#
loop_
_entity.id
_entity.type
_entity.pdbx_description
1 polymer ?
#
loop_
_entity_poly.entity_id
_entity_poly.type
_entity_poly.pdbx_seq_one_letter_code
_entity_poly.pdbx_strand_id
1 'polypeptide(L)'
;MGINTTRWKDEENENFNKVLELLVNEEENSFNTNDETKVHYKNIVINKHSLENNSYKKESESIKFEKIDFSFTKVRPTAALINEKSESIISGYIVAYEKKNVIYYIISRHSDSKNILRNILNYTGNKEIVDNKIAVESDFIIWLIYKFYNSLNVYSINEDNQEEQTLKIESIIGFKGDAEDEISRITTDGDTVMNLISSIAFLLESRKLTSIKLKVRFNNHQKLVFKLHINGSINIDMDEYNGDFRNLEENEKTAKILLLIYLEIMPLLSEWYEEDKSNNNWGNGVYNQFLDKLITDIEEKVNQKKSQNGDT
;
A
#
# COMPACT_ATOMS: atom_id res chain seq x y z
N MET A 1 7.55 4.18 -11.40
CA MET A 1 7.57 2.70 -11.33
C MET A 1 6.88 2.30 -10.04
N GLY A 2 5.90 1.38 -10.09
CA GLY A 2 5.11 1.01 -8.91
C GLY A 2 5.89 0.11 -7.95
N ILE A 3 6.08 0.53 -6.70
CA ILE A 3 6.80 -0.22 -5.67
C ILE A 3 5.79 -0.95 -4.77
N ASN A 4 5.77 -2.28 -4.83
CA ASN A 4 4.91 -3.08 -3.95
C ASN A 4 5.58 -3.33 -2.61
N THR A 5 4.90 -2.99 -1.52
CA THR A 5 5.45 -3.02 -0.16
C THR A 5 4.55 -3.77 0.82
N THR A 6 5.17 -4.35 1.84
CA THR A 6 4.48 -4.93 3.01
C THR A 6 5.10 -4.41 4.31
N ARG A 7 4.34 -4.43 5.40
CA ARG A 7 4.75 -3.91 6.70
C ARG A 7 4.78 -5.01 7.76
N TRP A 8 5.84 -5.03 8.55
CA TRP A 8 6.11 -6.03 9.57
C TRP A 8 6.49 -5.38 10.90
N LYS A 9 6.25 -6.09 11.99
CA LYS A 9 6.65 -5.71 13.35
C LYS A 9 7.68 -6.72 13.86
N ASP A 10 8.71 -6.20 14.53
CA ASP A 10 9.66 -6.97 15.32
C ASP A 10 9.11 -7.16 16.75
N GLU A 11 9.05 -8.40 17.22
CA GLU A 11 8.65 -8.75 18.59
C GLU A 11 9.84 -9.21 19.45
N GLU A 12 11.06 -9.28 18.88
CA GLU A 12 12.24 -9.82 19.55
C GLU A 12 13.21 -8.72 20.00
N ASN A 13 13.38 -7.67 19.19
CA ASN A 13 14.34 -6.60 19.48
C ASN A 13 13.66 -5.26 19.73
N GLU A 14 14.04 -4.62 20.84
CA GLU A 14 13.64 -3.27 21.21
C GLU A 14 14.75 -2.23 20.96
N ASN A 15 15.97 -2.67 20.60
CA ASN A 15 17.10 -1.77 20.36
C ASN A 15 17.33 -1.56 18.86
N PHE A 16 17.00 -0.35 18.39
CA PHE A 16 17.08 0.00 16.97
C PHE A 16 18.50 -0.12 16.39
N ASN A 17 19.54 0.32 17.12
CA ASN A 17 20.91 0.24 16.63
C ASN A 17 21.38 -1.21 16.45
N LYS A 18 21.04 -2.09 17.39
CA LYS A 18 21.35 -3.52 17.28
C LYS A 18 20.68 -4.16 16.06
N VAL A 19 19.43 -3.81 15.78
CA VAL A 19 18.74 -4.25 14.56
C VAL A 19 19.45 -3.74 13.31
N LEU A 20 19.88 -2.47 13.30
CA LEU A 20 20.60 -1.92 12.15
C LEU A 20 21.94 -2.65 11.92
N GLU A 21 22.66 -3.01 12.98
CA GLU A 21 23.88 -3.83 12.89
C GLU A 21 23.58 -5.21 12.26
N LEU A 22 22.52 -5.89 12.71
CA LEU A 22 22.09 -7.16 12.12
C LEU A 22 21.68 -7.00 10.65
N LEU A 23 20.94 -5.93 10.33
CA LEU A 23 20.46 -5.68 8.97
C LEU A 23 21.60 -5.56 7.96
N VAL A 24 22.77 -5.08 8.36
CA VAL A 24 23.94 -4.89 7.48
C VAL A 24 25.02 -5.95 7.64
N ASN A 25 24.86 -6.92 8.55
CA ASN A 25 25.88 -7.92 8.83
C ASN A 25 25.83 -9.07 7.81
N GLU A 26 26.61 -8.94 6.72
CA GLU A 26 26.66 -9.95 5.65
C GLU A 26 27.14 -11.33 6.12
N GLU A 27 27.97 -11.41 7.18
CA GLU A 27 28.52 -12.67 7.67
C GLU A 27 27.51 -13.46 8.52
N GLU A 28 26.73 -12.78 9.35
CA GLU A 28 25.75 -13.41 10.25
C GLU A 28 24.38 -13.67 9.60
N ASN A 29 24.16 -13.14 8.40
CA ASN A 29 22.93 -13.36 7.66
C ASN A 29 22.76 -14.84 7.29
N SER A 30 21.65 -15.43 7.75
CA SER A 30 21.33 -16.86 7.54
C SER A 30 21.04 -17.26 6.08
N PHE A 31 21.16 -16.33 5.14
CA PHE A 31 21.13 -16.61 3.70
C PHE A 31 22.33 -17.45 3.22
N ASN A 32 23.46 -17.45 3.94
CA ASN A 32 24.71 -18.11 3.56
C ASN A 32 24.70 -19.65 3.79
N THR A 33 23.70 -20.36 3.27
CA THR A 33 23.70 -21.83 3.31
C THR A 33 24.35 -22.42 2.06
N ASN A 34 25.48 -23.11 2.18
CA ASN A 34 26.16 -23.77 1.04
C ASN A 34 25.57 -25.15 0.67
N ASP A 35 24.32 -25.44 1.06
CA ASP A 35 23.67 -26.73 0.78
C ASP A 35 23.08 -26.73 -0.64
N GLU A 36 23.85 -27.22 -1.62
CA GLU A 36 23.45 -27.32 -3.03
C GLU A 36 22.23 -28.23 -3.26
N THR A 37 21.85 -29.06 -2.28
CA THR A 37 20.69 -29.96 -2.38
C THR A 37 19.36 -29.25 -2.08
N LYS A 38 19.41 -28.03 -1.53
CA LYS A 38 18.26 -27.21 -1.16
C LYS A 38 18.31 -25.83 -1.82
N VAL A 39 17.19 -25.11 -1.69
CA VAL A 39 17.15 -23.69 -2.05
C VAL A 39 18.17 -22.96 -1.18
N HIS A 40 19.12 -22.30 -1.82
CA HIS A 40 20.15 -21.52 -1.15
C HIS A 40 20.29 -20.14 -1.79
N TYR A 41 21.07 -19.27 -1.15
CA TYR A 41 21.27 -17.90 -1.55
C TYR A 41 22.76 -17.59 -1.67
N LYS A 42 23.15 -16.80 -2.67
CA LYS A 42 24.54 -16.38 -2.91
C LYS A 42 24.59 -14.94 -3.42
N ASN A 43 25.79 -14.36 -3.49
CA ASN A 43 26.02 -12.98 -3.97
C ASN A 43 25.16 -11.96 -3.20
N ILE A 44 25.11 -12.09 -1.88
CA ILE A 44 24.38 -11.16 -1.02
C ILE A 44 25.13 -9.84 -1.03
N VAL A 45 24.37 -8.77 -1.20
CA VAL A 45 24.85 -7.40 -1.10
C VAL A 45 23.85 -6.65 -0.25
N ILE A 46 24.30 -6.07 0.85
CA ILE A 46 23.45 -5.22 1.69
C ILE A 46 24.11 -3.85 1.88
N ASN A 47 23.38 -2.79 1.53
CA ASN A 47 23.87 -1.43 1.63
C ASN A 47 22.93 -0.58 2.49
N LYS A 48 23.44 -0.11 3.62
CA LYS A 48 22.80 0.99 4.35
C LYS A 48 23.13 2.31 3.66
N HIS A 49 22.10 3.09 3.35
CA HIS A 49 22.28 4.42 2.79
C HIS A 49 22.47 5.46 3.89
N SER A 50 23.43 6.36 3.71
CA SER A 50 23.55 7.54 4.57
C SER A 50 22.51 8.57 4.13
N LEU A 51 21.52 8.80 4.98
CA LEU A 51 20.47 9.80 4.75
C LEU A 51 20.90 11.15 5.33
N GLU A 52 20.52 12.26 4.71
CA GLU A 52 20.76 13.59 5.29
C GLU A 52 19.95 13.77 6.57
N ASN A 53 18.73 13.23 6.58
CA ASN A 53 17.86 13.23 7.74
C ASN A 53 17.14 11.88 7.93
N ASN A 54 17.59 11.15 8.96
CA ASN A 54 17.05 9.86 9.38
C ASN A 54 15.90 9.97 10.41
N SER A 55 15.26 11.14 10.50
CA SER A 55 14.11 11.42 11.35
C SER A 55 12.90 11.83 10.50
N TYR A 56 11.78 11.19 10.81
CA TYR A 56 10.46 11.50 10.28
C TYR A 56 9.63 12.14 11.38
N LYS A 57 9.13 13.35 11.15
CA LYS A 57 8.27 14.05 12.11
C LYS A 57 6.82 13.70 11.83
N LYS A 58 6.13 13.14 12.82
CA LYS A 58 4.69 12.98 12.83
C LYS A 58 4.15 13.73 14.04
N GLU A 59 3.36 14.78 13.83
CA GLU A 59 2.84 15.63 14.92
C GLU A 59 3.97 16.08 15.87
N SER A 60 3.93 15.65 17.14
CA SER A 60 4.95 15.89 18.17
C SER A 60 5.97 14.75 18.32
N GLU A 61 5.81 13.63 17.60
CA GLU A 61 6.68 12.46 17.65
C GLU A 61 7.76 12.52 16.56
N SER A 62 8.99 12.20 16.94
CA SER A 62 10.11 12.02 16.01
C SER A 62 10.43 10.54 15.88
N ILE A 63 10.27 10.01 14.67
CA ILE A 63 10.44 8.59 14.34
C ILE A 63 11.79 8.45 13.64
N LYS A 64 12.69 7.66 14.24
CA LYS A 64 13.98 7.34 13.63
C LYS A 64 13.79 6.25 12.59
N PHE A 65 14.45 6.38 11.44
CA PHE A 65 14.37 5.38 10.39
C PHE A 65 15.67 5.28 9.60
N GLU A 66 15.88 4.14 8.93
CA GLU A 66 16.98 3.92 8.01
C GLU A 66 16.49 3.16 6.78
N LYS A 67 17.11 3.41 5.62
CA LYS A 67 16.86 2.65 4.39
C LYS A 67 18.04 1.74 4.08
N ILE A 68 17.75 0.46 3.90
CA ILE A 68 18.71 -0.60 3.61
C ILE A 68 18.32 -1.25 2.29
N ASP A 69 19.22 -1.24 1.31
CA ASP A 69 19.04 -1.97 0.06
C ASP A 69 19.64 -3.36 0.19
N PHE A 70 18.96 -4.34 -0.41
CA PHE A 70 19.45 -5.71 -0.47
C PHE A 70 19.36 -6.25 -1.88
N SER A 71 20.29 -7.14 -2.22
CA SER A 71 20.27 -7.95 -3.42
C SER A 71 20.92 -9.29 -3.14
N PHE A 72 20.37 -10.38 -3.67
CA PHE A 72 20.95 -11.70 -3.58
C PHE A 72 20.44 -12.59 -4.72
N THR A 73 21.18 -13.67 -5.00
CA THR A 73 20.80 -14.68 -5.99
C THR A 73 20.18 -15.87 -5.28
N LYS A 74 18.91 -16.16 -5.55
CA LYS A 74 18.25 -17.39 -5.09
C LYS A 74 18.51 -18.50 -6.09
N VAL A 75 19.06 -19.61 -5.62
CA VAL A 75 19.37 -20.81 -6.41
C VAL A 75 18.37 -21.91 -6.04
N ARG A 76 17.73 -22.52 -7.04
CA ARG A 76 16.83 -23.67 -6.87
C ARG A 76 17.57 -24.97 -7.22
N PRO A 77 17.36 -26.08 -6.47
CA PRO A 77 17.99 -27.36 -6.78
C PRO A 77 17.62 -27.85 -8.17
N THR A 78 18.58 -28.41 -8.90
CA THR A 78 18.40 -28.90 -10.28
C THR A 78 17.33 -29.98 -10.38
N ALA A 79 17.14 -30.79 -9.33
CA ALA A 79 16.09 -31.82 -9.25
C ALA A 79 14.65 -31.25 -9.20
N ALA A 80 14.48 -29.95 -8.91
CA ALA A 80 13.18 -29.29 -8.82
C ALA A 80 12.77 -28.57 -10.11
N LEU A 81 13.59 -28.61 -11.17
CA LEU A 81 13.39 -27.82 -12.39
C LEU A 81 12.84 -28.70 -13.51
N ILE A 82 11.59 -28.46 -13.92
CA ILE A 82 11.02 -29.06 -15.13
C ILE A 82 11.16 -28.11 -16.33
N ASN A 83 11.17 -26.78 -16.14
CA ASN A 83 11.28 -25.77 -17.21
C ASN A 83 11.71 -24.35 -16.74
N GLU A 84 12.30 -24.19 -15.54
CA GLU A 84 12.62 -22.87 -14.96
C GLU A 84 14.12 -22.58 -14.91
N LYS A 85 14.48 -21.28 -14.85
CA LYS A 85 15.86 -20.87 -14.55
C LYS A 85 16.24 -21.34 -13.14
N SER A 86 17.42 -21.95 -13.02
CA SER A 86 17.99 -22.40 -11.74
C SER A 86 18.28 -21.25 -10.79
N GLU A 87 18.45 -20.02 -11.30
CA GLU A 87 18.82 -18.85 -10.53
C GLU A 87 17.89 -17.67 -10.82
N SER A 88 17.54 -16.93 -9.76
CA SER A 88 16.79 -15.68 -9.83
C SER A 88 17.41 -14.64 -8.93
N ILE A 89 17.69 -13.46 -9.46
CA ILE A 89 18.13 -12.31 -8.67
C ILE A 89 16.90 -11.74 -7.95
N ILE A 90 17.03 -11.57 -6.64
CA ILE A 90 16.04 -10.94 -5.78
C ILE A 90 16.69 -9.69 -5.21
N SER A 91 16.07 -8.54 -5.45
CA SER A 91 16.51 -7.27 -4.90
C SER A 91 15.32 -6.46 -4.38
N GLY A 92 15.63 -5.49 -3.54
CA GLY A 92 14.67 -4.60 -2.95
C GLY A 92 15.31 -3.75 -1.87
N TYR A 93 14.47 -3.17 -1.02
CA TYR A 93 14.91 -2.38 0.11
C TYR A 93 13.98 -2.56 1.31
N ILE A 94 14.52 -2.20 2.47
CA ILE A 94 13.85 -2.20 3.77
C ILE A 94 13.96 -0.78 4.31
N VAL A 95 12.84 -0.23 4.75
CA VAL A 95 12.80 0.94 5.64
C VAL A 95 12.55 0.41 7.04
N ALA A 96 13.60 0.38 7.86
CA ALA A 96 13.51 0.04 9.28
C ALA A 96 13.24 1.31 10.08
N TYR A 97 12.31 1.29 11.02
CA TYR A 97 12.03 2.44 11.87
C TYR A 97 11.59 2.04 13.27
N GLU A 98 11.82 2.95 14.21
CA GLU A 98 11.49 2.78 15.62
C GLU A 98 10.32 3.71 15.99
N LYS A 99 9.26 3.16 16.57
CA LYS A 99 8.13 3.92 17.10
C LYS A 99 7.73 3.35 18.45
N LYS A 100 7.69 4.20 19.49
CA LYS A 100 7.35 3.80 20.88
C LYS A 100 8.15 2.58 21.37
N ASN A 101 9.47 2.57 21.14
CA ASN A 101 10.40 1.47 21.45
C ASN A 101 10.09 0.13 20.75
N VAL A 102 9.27 0.15 19.71
CA VAL A 102 8.99 -1.02 18.87
C VAL A 102 9.58 -0.79 17.49
N ILE A 103 10.21 -1.83 16.95
CA ILE A 103 10.84 -1.79 15.64
C ILE A 103 9.89 -2.34 14.59
N TYR A 104 9.86 -1.67 13.46
CA TYR A 104 9.02 -2.01 12.33
C TYR A 104 9.80 -1.97 11.02
N TYR A 105 9.33 -2.74 10.06
CA TYR A 105 9.93 -2.83 8.74
C TYR A 105 8.88 -2.59 7.66
N ILE A 106 9.19 -1.72 6.69
CA ILE A 106 8.49 -1.66 5.41
C ILE A 106 9.44 -2.20 4.36
N ILE A 107 9.07 -3.27 3.66
CA ILE A 107 9.94 -3.96 2.71
C ILE A 107 9.31 -3.95 1.32
N SER A 108 10.11 -3.68 0.28
CA SER A 108 9.68 -3.59 -1.13
C SER A 108 9.44 -4.96 -1.79
N ARG A 109 8.75 -5.85 -1.07
CA ARG A 109 8.43 -7.22 -1.47
C ARG A 109 7.09 -7.63 -0.88
N HIS A 110 6.40 -8.54 -1.57
CA HIS A 110 5.13 -9.13 -1.11
C HIS A 110 5.26 -10.61 -0.76
N SER A 111 5.69 -11.47 -1.69
CA SER A 111 5.55 -12.94 -1.56
C SER A 111 6.55 -13.61 -0.61
N ASP A 112 7.67 -12.97 -0.28
CA ASP A 112 8.77 -13.54 0.50
C ASP A 112 9.34 -12.59 1.57
N SER A 113 8.65 -11.47 1.83
CA SER A 113 9.13 -10.41 2.73
C SER A 113 9.46 -10.91 4.13
N LYS A 114 8.57 -11.70 4.76
CA LYS A 114 8.82 -12.28 6.08
C LYS A 114 10.08 -13.15 6.12
N ASN A 115 10.26 -14.00 5.12
CA ASN A 115 11.41 -14.91 5.06
C ASN A 115 12.71 -14.13 4.83
N ILE A 116 12.68 -13.10 3.98
CA ILE A 116 13.83 -12.21 3.78
C ILE A 116 14.20 -11.51 5.09
N LEU A 117 13.25 -10.88 5.78
CA LEU A 117 13.50 -10.19 7.04
C LEU A 117 14.08 -11.13 8.10
N ARG A 118 13.46 -12.31 8.29
CA ARG A 118 13.97 -13.31 9.22
C ARG A 118 15.39 -13.75 8.88
N ASN A 119 15.67 -13.93 7.60
CA ASN A 119 16.96 -14.42 7.19
C ASN A 119 18.08 -13.39 7.43
N ILE A 120 17.81 -12.11 7.12
CA ILE A 120 18.73 -10.99 7.41
C ILE A 120 18.92 -10.86 8.92
N LEU A 121 17.85 -10.90 9.70
CA LEU A 121 17.94 -10.68 11.15
C LEU A 121 18.41 -11.92 11.93
N ASN A 122 18.76 -13.00 11.23
CA ASN A 122 19.17 -14.28 11.80
C ASN A 122 18.14 -14.90 12.77
N TYR A 123 16.86 -14.74 12.45
CA TYR A 123 15.73 -15.25 13.24
C TYR A 123 15.28 -16.64 12.80
N THR A 124 15.20 -17.55 13.77
CA THR A 124 14.87 -18.97 13.54
C THR A 124 13.46 -19.33 13.99
N GLY A 125 12.84 -18.53 14.86
CA GLY A 125 11.48 -18.74 15.34
C GLY A 125 10.39 -18.21 14.40
N ASN A 126 9.12 -18.57 14.66
CA ASN A 126 8.00 -18.16 13.80
C ASN A 126 7.35 -16.82 14.19
N LYS A 127 7.73 -16.27 15.35
CA LYS A 127 7.06 -15.15 16.01
C LYS A 127 7.95 -13.91 16.20
N GLU A 128 9.25 -13.93 15.84
CA GLU A 128 10.07 -12.71 15.92
C GLU A 128 9.56 -11.64 14.94
N ILE A 129 9.14 -12.05 13.73
CA ILE A 129 8.57 -11.16 12.72
C ILE A 129 7.08 -11.48 12.52
N VAL A 130 6.24 -10.52 12.88
CA VAL A 130 4.77 -10.64 12.78
C VAL A 130 4.20 -9.66 11.76
N ASP A 131 3.12 -10.10 11.11
CA ASP A 131 2.37 -9.30 10.14
C ASP A 131 1.83 -8.04 10.84
N ASN A 132 2.10 -6.88 10.26
CA ASN A 132 1.59 -5.59 10.72
C ASN A 132 0.89 -4.84 9.58
N LYS A 133 0.13 -5.59 8.80
CA LYS A 133 -0.73 -5.05 7.75
C LYS A 133 -1.82 -4.16 8.30
N ILE A 134 -2.23 -3.24 7.45
CA ILE A 134 -3.43 -2.43 7.65
C ILE A 134 -4.58 -3.20 7.01
N ALA A 135 -5.64 -3.43 7.78
CA ALA A 135 -6.78 -4.23 7.33
C ALA A 135 -7.55 -3.48 6.24
N VAL A 136 -7.45 -3.96 5.00
CA VAL A 136 -8.23 -3.48 3.87
C VAL A 136 -9.12 -4.63 3.44
N GLU A 137 -10.42 -4.48 3.62
CA GLU A 137 -11.41 -5.47 3.17
C GLU A 137 -12.14 -4.98 1.91
N SER A 138 -12.88 -5.88 1.26
CA SER A 138 -13.72 -5.49 0.11
C SER A 138 -14.69 -4.37 0.49
N ASP A 139 -15.28 -4.40 1.68
CA ASP A 139 -16.21 -3.38 2.16
C ASP A 139 -15.54 -2.00 2.29
N PHE A 140 -14.30 -1.95 2.79
CA PHE A 140 -13.49 -0.73 2.83
C PHE A 140 -13.26 -0.14 1.44
N ILE A 141 -12.99 -0.98 0.43
CA ILE A 141 -12.81 -0.52 -0.95
C ILE A 141 -14.13 0.05 -1.50
N ILE A 142 -15.25 -0.63 -1.27
CA ILE A 142 -16.57 -0.15 -1.70
C ILE A 142 -16.92 1.17 -1.00
N TRP A 143 -16.61 1.31 0.30
CA TRP A 143 -16.77 2.55 1.04
C TRP A 143 -15.99 3.70 0.39
N LEU A 144 -14.72 3.50 0.01
CA LEU A 144 -13.94 4.53 -0.70
C LEU A 144 -14.62 4.97 -2.01
N ILE A 145 -15.18 4.01 -2.76
CA ILE A 145 -15.94 4.30 -3.99
C ILE A 145 -17.19 5.11 -3.65
N TYR A 146 -17.94 4.73 -2.63
CA TYR A 146 -19.11 5.45 -2.14
C TYR A 146 -18.77 6.90 -1.77
N LYS A 147 -17.69 7.12 -0.99
CA LYS A 147 -17.25 8.45 -0.58
C LYS A 147 -16.89 9.31 -1.78
N PHE A 148 -16.14 8.75 -2.73
CA PHE A 148 -15.77 9.46 -3.95
C PHE A 148 -16.98 9.79 -4.82
N TYR A 149 -17.87 8.82 -5.05
CA TYR A 149 -19.05 8.96 -5.90
C TYR A 149 -20.01 10.04 -5.41
N ASN A 150 -20.16 10.16 -4.09
CA ASN A 150 -21.07 11.12 -3.47
C ASN A 150 -20.39 12.46 -3.12
N SER A 151 -19.17 12.72 -3.61
CA SER A 151 -18.39 13.92 -3.29
C SER A 151 -18.15 14.12 -1.78
N LEU A 152 -18.12 13.01 -1.03
CA LEU A 152 -17.78 12.95 0.40
C LEU A 152 -16.30 12.58 0.56
N ASN A 153 -15.44 13.10 -0.30
CA ASN A 153 -14.07 12.62 -0.50
C ASN A 153 -13.01 13.44 0.25
N VAL A 154 -13.40 14.18 1.28
CA VAL A 154 -12.53 14.96 2.16
C VAL A 154 -12.74 14.54 3.61
N TYR A 155 -11.64 14.32 4.31
CA TYR A 155 -11.58 14.08 5.75
C TYR A 155 -10.73 15.17 6.39
N SER A 156 -11.34 15.97 7.24
CA SER A 156 -10.67 17.01 8.02
C SER A 156 -10.61 16.58 9.48
N ILE A 157 -9.44 16.70 10.08
CA ILE A 157 -9.23 16.41 11.49
C ILE A 157 -8.95 17.74 12.18
N ASN A 158 -9.85 18.10 13.07
CA ASN A 158 -9.72 19.26 13.93
C ASN A 158 -9.34 18.77 15.33
N GLU A 159 -8.04 18.63 15.59
CA GLU A 159 -7.58 18.51 16.97
C GLU A 159 -7.48 19.90 17.60
N ASP A 160 -7.99 20.05 18.82
CA ASP A 160 -7.90 21.29 19.58
C ASP A 160 -6.42 21.74 19.70
N ASN A 161 -6.09 22.86 19.03
CA ASN A 161 -4.77 23.50 18.96
C ASN A 161 -3.74 22.94 17.94
N GLN A 162 -4.14 22.17 16.93
CA GLN A 162 -3.27 21.81 15.80
C GLN A 162 -3.71 22.45 14.47
N GLU A 163 -2.81 22.47 13.47
CA GLU A 163 -3.19 22.82 12.10
C GLU A 163 -4.18 21.76 11.56
N GLU A 164 -5.24 22.21 10.88
CA GLU A 164 -6.25 21.32 10.28
C GLU A 164 -5.58 20.35 9.32
N GLN A 165 -5.56 19.06 9.68
CA GLN A 165 -5.06 18.02 8.78
C GLN A 165 -6.16 17.67 7.81
N THR A 166 -5.86 17.73 6.52
CA THR A 166 -6.83 17.44 5.46
C THR A 166 -6.34 16.31 4.58
N LEU A 167 -7.10 15.22 4.56
CA LEU A 167 -6.94 14.09 3.66
C LEU A 167 -8.04 14.12 2.59
N LYS A 168 -7.66 14.13 1.32
CA LYS A 168 -8.62 14.18 0.20
C LYS A 168 -8.35 13.09 -0.83
N ILE A 169 -9.38 12.34 -1.19
CA ILE A 169 -9.35 11.39 -2.31
C ILE A 169 -9.62 12.18 -3.59
N GLU A 170 -8.57 12.48 -4.35
CA GLU A 170 -8.65 13.28 -5.59
C GLU A 170 -9.22 12.48 -6.77
N SER A 171 -8.91 11.18 -6.86
CA SER A 171 -9.46 10.32 -7.92
C SER A 171 -9.33 8.84 -7.59
N ILE A 172 -10.27 8.03 -8.10
CA ILE A 172 -10.14 6.57 -8.14
C ILE A 172 -9.65 6.17 -9.53
N ILE A 173 -8.34 5.94 -9.64
CA ILE A 173 -7.69 5.59 -10.91
C ILE A 173 -8.16 4.23 -11.42
N GLY A 174 -8.44 3.29 -10.52
CA GLY A 174 -9.21 2.10 -10.85
C GLY A 174 -9.21 1.03 -9.76
N PHE A 175 -9.94 -0.06 -9.96
CA PHE A 175 -10.06 -1.17 -8.99
C PHE A 175 -10.08 -2.53 -9.69
N LYS A 176 -9.85 -3.62 -8.94
CA LYS A 176 -9.89 -5.02 -9.41
C LYS A 176 -10.64 -5.88 -8.39
N GLY A 177 -11.22 -6.99 -8.84
CA GLY A 177 -12.01 -7.95 -8.07
C GLY A 177 -11.70 -9.39 -8.47
N ASP A 178 -12.58 -10.32 -8.13
CA ASP A 178 -12.37 -11.76 -8.34
C ASP A 178 -12.61 -12.23 -9.80
N ALA A 179 -13.31 -11.45 -10.62
CA ALA A 179 -13.43 -11.72 -12.06
C ALA A 179 -12.14 -11.30 -12.80
N GLU A 180 -11.72 -12.08 -13.80
CA GLU A 180 -10.46 -11.86 -14.52
C GLU A 180 -10.35 -10.46 -15.17
N ASP A 181 -9.20 -9.83 -14.94
CA ASP A 181 -8.55 -8.73 -15.67
C ASP A 181 -9.31 -7.45 -16.10
N GLU A 182 -10.52 -7.18 -15.61
CA GLU A 182 -11.15 -5.87 -15.83
C GLU A 182 -10.74 -4.84 -14.76
N ILE A 183 -10.18 -3.71 -15.20
CA ILE A 183 -9.90 -2.52 -14.38
C ILE A 183 -10.88 -1.43 -14.77
N SER A 184 -11.86 -1.14 -13.92
CA SER A 184 -12.76 0.01 -14.09
C SER A 184 -12.09 1.28 -13.58
N ARG A 185 -12.22 2.40 -14.31
CA ARG A 185 -11.65 3.72 -13.95
C ARG A 185 -12.77 4.73 -13.65
N ILE A 186 -12.62 5.54 -12.59
CA ILE A 186 -13.59 6.60 -12.24
C ILE A 186 -12.87 7.96 -12.15
N THR A 187 -13.08 8.84 -13.11
CA THR A 187 -12.47 10.19 -13.17
C THR A 187 -13.52 11.30 -13.15
N THR A 188 -13.16 12.47 -12.59
CA THR A 188 -14.05 13.63 -12.42
C THR A 188 -14.25 14.48 -13.68
N ASP A 189 -13.38 14.37 -14.69
CA ASP A 189 -13.48 15.15 -15.94
C ASP A 189 -13.59 14.22 -17.17
N GLY A 190 -14.67 14.39 -17.95
CA GLY A 190 -14.75 13.99 -19.37
C GLY A 190 -15.15 12.55 -19.69
N ASP A 191 -16.46 12.31 -19.79
CA ASP A 191 -17.16 11.26 -20.54
C ASP A 191 -16.82 9.77 -20.34
N THR A 192 -17.78 9.03 -19.78
CA THR A 192 -18.80 8.35 -20.62
C THR A 192 -19.81 7.65 -19.71
N VAL A 193 -21.08 7.65 -20.11
CA VAL A 193 -22.10 6.70 -19.61
C VAL A 193 -21.52 5.29 -19.44
N MET A 194 -20.62 4.88 -20.34
CA MET A 194 -19.91 3.59 -20.27
C MET A 194 -18.98 3.43 -19.07
N ASN A 195 -18.25 4.44 -18.62
CA ASN A 195 -17.41 4.32 -17.41
C ASN A 195 -18.27 4.15 -16.15
N LEU A 196 -19.45 4.78 -16.12
CA LEU A 196 -20.42 4.61 -15.05
C LEU A 196 -21.03 3.19 -15.10
N ILE A 197 -21.54 2.78 -16.27
CA ILE A 197 -22.14 1.46 -16.48
C ILE A 197 -21.12 0.34 -16.21
N SER A 198 -19.89 0.45 -16.71
CA SER A 198 -18.85 -0.56 -16.48
C SER A 198 -18.45 -0.65 -15.01
N SER A 199 -18.34 0.49 -14.31
CA SER A 199 -18.03 0.50 -12.89
C SER A 199 -19.13 -0.17 -12.05
N ILE A 200 -20.38 0.03 -12.41
CA ILE A 200 -21.53 -0.53 -11.69
C ILE A 200 -21.77 -1.99 -12.07
N ALA A 201 -21.72 -2.34 -13.35
CA ALA A 201 -21.76 -3.73 -13.79
C ALA A 201 -20.67 -4.54 -13.09
N PHE A 202 -19.46 -3.98 -13.00
CA PHE A 202 -18.38 -4.58 -12.23
C PHE A 202 -18.71 -4.69 -10.74
N LEU A 203 -19.22 -3.64 -10.09
CA LEU A 203 -19.59 -3.70 -8.66
C LEU A 203 -20.69 -4.76 -8.38
N LEU A 204 -21.63 -4.94 -9.31
CA LEU A 204 -22.71 -5.91 -9.21
C LEU A 204 -22.25 -7.35 -9.51
N GLU A 205 -21.33 -7.54 -10.48
CA GLU A 205 -20.79 -8.85 -10.85
C GLU A 205 -19.68 -9.31 -9.91
N SER A 206 -18.88 -8.38 -9.39
CA SER A 206 -17.75 -8.68 -8.54
C SER A 206 -18.22 -9.03 -7.14
N ARG A 207 -18.18 -10.33 -6.83
CA ARG A 207 -18.53 -10.83 -5.49
C ARG A 207 -17.64 -10.24 -4.39
N LYS A 208 -16.39 -9.85 -4.73
CA LYS A 208 -15.40 -9.22 -3.84
C LYS A 208 -14.40 -8.38 -4.63
N LEU A 209 -14.15 -7.16 -4.15
CA LEU A 209 -13.06 -6.31 -4.60
C LEU A 209 -11.75 -6.72 -3.93
N THR A 210 -10.67 -6.80 -4.71
CA THR A 210 -9.34 -7.25 -4.26
C THR A 210 -8.33 -6.11 -4.18
N SER A 211 -8.55 -5.02 -4.92
CA SER A 211 -7.66 -3.85 -4.86
C SER A 211 -8.25 -2.57 -5.45
N ILE A 212 -7.72 -1.41 -5.04
CA ILE A 212 -8.08 -0.08 -5.54
C ILE A 212 -6.85 0.83 -5.66
N LYS A 213 -6.69 1.51 -6.80
CA LYS A 213 -5.65 2.51 -7.07
C LYS A 213 -6.26 3.91 -6.90
N LEU A 214 -5.69 4.68 -5.99
CA LEU A 214 -6.15 6.00 -5.58
C LEU A 214 -5.12 7.07 -5.93
N LYS A 215 -5.60 8.29 -6.14
CA LYS A 215 -4.82 9.52 -6.03
C LYS A 215 -5.33 10.29 -4.82
N VAL A 216 -4.42 10.67 -3.94
CA VAL A 216 -4.72 11.31 -2.67
C VAL A 216 -3.90 12.59 -2.54
N ARG A 217 -4.50 13.61 -1.92
CA ARG A 217 -3.82 14.79 -1.38
C ARG A 217 -3.85 14.72 0.14
N PHE A 218 -2.75 15.03 0.80
CA PHE A 218 -2.66 15.10 2.25
C PHE A 218 -1.79 16.27 2.68
N ASN A 219 -2.36 17.27 3.35
CA ASN A 219 -1.67 18.51 3.74
C ASN A 219 -0.88 19.11 2.55
N ASN A 220 0.43 19.33 2.70
CA ASN A 220 1.30 19.85 1.65
C ASN A 220 1.68 18.81 0.57
N HIS A 221 1.32 17.54 0.75
CA HIS A 221 1.51 16.49 -0.25
C HIS A 221 0.39 16.51 -1.28
N GLN A 222 0.59 17.34 -2.30
CA GLN A 222 -0.38 17.65 -3.35
C GLN A 222 -0.84 16.44 -4.17
N LYS A 223 0.03 15.43 -4.34
CA LYS A 223 -0.24 14.25 -5.15
C LYS A 223 0.53 13.03 -4.64
N LEU A 224 -0.21 12.03 -4.20
CA LEU A 224 0.26 10.69 -3.86
C LEU A 224 -0.60 9.67 -4.61
N VAL A 225 0.04 8.73 -5.30
CA VAL A 225 -0.66 7.69 -6.06
C VAL A 225 -0.23 6.33 -5.54
N PHE A 226 -1.19 5.54 -5.07
CA PHE A 226 -0.92 4.20 -4.57
C PHE A 226 -2.12 3.27 -4.77
N LYS A 227 -1.83 1.97 -4.80
CA LYS A 227 -2.81 0.90 -4.92
C LYS A 227 -2.82 0.08 -3.64
N LEU A 228 -4.00 -0.03 -3.05
CA LEU A 228 -4.28 -0.84 -1.87
C LEU A 228 -4.77 -2.21 -2.31
N HIS A 229 -4.30 -3.24 -1.61
CA HIS A 229 -4.73 -4.62 -1.81
C HIS A 229 -5.30 -5.20 -0.52
N ILE A 230 -6.28 -6.09 -0.62
CA ILE A 230 -6.91 -6.72 0.55
C ILE A 230 -5.95 -7.63 1.34
N ASN A 231 -4.85 -8.05 0.73
CA ASN A 231 -3.78 -8.78 1.40
C ASN A 231 -2.91 -7.89 2.32
N GLY A 232 -3.17 -6.59 2.37
CA GLY A 232 -2.42 -5.61 3.17
C GLY A 232 -1.20 -5.00 2.47
N SER A 233 -0.89 -5.40 1.24
CA SER A 233 0.19 -4.79 0.46
C SER A 233 -0.21 -3.46 -0.17
N ILE A 234 0.75 -2.55 -0.28
CA ILE A 234 0.56 -1.22 -0.88
C ILE A 234 1.56 -1.05 -2.02
N ASN A 235 1.06 -0.80 -3.23
CA ASN A 235 1.88 -0.46 -4.39
C ASN A 235 1.90 1.06 -4.61
N ILE A 236 3.06 1.70 -4.50
CA ILE A 236 3.20 3.16 -4.52
C ILE A 236 3.86 3.60 -5.82
N ASP A 237 3.29 4.62 -6.47
CA ASP A 237 3.80 5.18 -7.70
C ASP A 237 4.70 6.40 -7.39
N MET A 238 5.99 6.14 -7.17
CA MET A 238 6.94 7.17 -6.72
C MET A 238 7.16 8.29 -7.75
N ASP A 239 7.01 7.98 -9.04
CA ASP A 239 7.19 8.94 -10.14
C ASP A 239 6.06 9.97 -10.18
N GLU A 240 4.89 9.60 -9.66
CA GLU A 240 3.69 10.44 -9.63
C GLU A 240 3.64 11.35 -8.39
N TYR A 241 4.59 11.22 -7.46
CA TYR A 241 4.61 11.97 -6.21
C TYR A 241 4.91 13.47 -6.43
N ASN A 242 4.11 14.33 -5.78
CA ASN A 242 4.37 15.76 -5.68
C ASN A 242 3.99 16.27 -4.28
N GLY A 243 4.95 16.87 -3.58
CA GLY A 243 4.81 17.37 -2.21
C GLY A 243 6.17 17.72 -1.61
N ASP A 244 6.20 17.95 -0.30
CA ASP A 244 7.39 18.50 0.42
C ASP A 244 8.67 17.66 0.25
N PHE A 245 8.54 16.34 0.13
CA PHE A 245 9.70 15.45 -0.09
C PHE A 245 10.28 15.46 -1.52
N ARG A 246 9.74 16.25 -2.45
CA ARG A 246 10.11 16.16 -3.88
C ARG A 246 11.58 16.45 -4.17
N ASN A 247 12.18 17.34 -3.38
CA ASN A 247 13.56 17.81 -3.58
C ASN A 247 14.59 17.04 -2.73
N LEU A 248 14.16 16.04 -1.97
CA LEU A 248 15.07 15.21 -1.17
C LEU A 248 15.84 14.23 -2.08
N GLU A 249 16.98 13.76 -1.59
CA GLU A 249 17.70 12.63 -2.18
C GLU A 249 16.77 11.40 -2.28
N GLU A 250 16.94 10.58 -3.32
CA GLU A 250 15.94 9.57 -3.71
C GLU A 250 15.70 8.49 -2.64
N ASN A 251 16.73 8.08 -1.89
CA ASN A 251 16.59 7.13 -0.79
C ASN A 251 15.82 7.73 0.39
N GLU A 252 16.15 8.97 0.76
CA GLU A 252 15.44 9.70 1.82
C GLU A 252 13.98 9.96 1.43
N LYS A 253 13.76 10.44 0.21
CA LYS A 253 12.43 10.68 -0.38
C LYS A 253 11.58 9.40 -0.35
N THR A 254 12.12 8.30 -0.84
CA THR A 254 11.44 6.99 -0.85
C THR A 254 11.03 6.58 0.55
N ALA A 255 11.95 6.64 1.51
CA ALA A 255 11.67 6.25 2.89
C ALA A 255 10.61 7.15 3.54
N LYS A 256 10.70 8.47 3.37
CA LYS A 256 9.72 9.42 3.94
C LYS A 256 8.33 9.29 3.31
N ILE A 257 8.21 9.03 2.01
CA ILE A 257 6.92 8.75 1.36
C ILE A 257 6.29 7.47 1.92
N LEU A 258 7.09 6.42 2.14
CA LEU A 258 6.61 5.17 2.73
C LEU A 258 6.10 5.39 4.17
N LEU A 259 6.87 6.11 4.98
CA LEU A 259 6.49 6.44 6.35
C LEU A 259 5.21 7.28 6.38
N LEU A 260 5.08 8.30 5.52
CA LEU A 260 3.86 9.09 5.38
C LEU A 260 2.63 8.23 5.10
N ILE A 261 2.73 7.31 4.15
CA ILE A 261 1.60 6.44 3.79
C ILE A 261 1.23 5.52 4.94
N TYR A 262 2.21 4.80 5.52
CA TYR A 262 1.94 3.79 6.54
C TYR A 262 1.64 4.34 7.94
N LEU A 263 2.10 5.54 8.26
CA LEU A 263 2.00 6.11 9.61
C LEU A 263 0.96 7.22 9.74
N GLU A 264 0.55 7.83 8.63
CA GLU A 264 -0.44 8.90 8.63
C GLU A 264 -1.62 8.54 7.74
N ILE A 265 -1.43 8.46 6.42
CA ILE A 265 -2.55 8.35 5.47
C ILE A 265 -3.39 7.10 5.72
N MET A 266 -2.75 5.94 5.85
CA MET A 266 -3.49 4.69 6.03
C MET A 266 -4.20 4.59 7.40
N PRO A 267 -3.56 4.97 8.52
CA PRO A 267 -4.29 5.15 9.79
C PRO A 267 -5.50 6.08 9.67
N LEU A 268 -5.35 7.23 9.02
CA LEU A 268 -6.45 8.19 8.86
C LEU A 268 -7.59 7.64 7.99
N LEU A 269 -7.28 6.94 6.90
CA LEU A 269 -8.30 6.27 6.11
C LEU A 269 -9.04 5.19 6.91
N SER A 270 -8.32 4.47 7.78
CA SER A 270 -8.90 3.43 8.63
C SER A 270 -9.81 4.05 9.69
N GLU A 271 -9.35 5.13 10.34
CA GLU A 271 -10.13 5.89 11.31
C GLU A 271 -11.40 6.46 10.69
N TRP A 272 -11.29 7.11 9.53
CA TRP A 272 -12.44 7.67 8.82
C TRP A 272 -13.49 6.60 8.47
N TYR A 273 -13.05 5.42 8.05
CA TYR A 273 -13.93 4.29 7.76
C TYR A 273 -14.63 3.74 9.01
N GLU A 274 -13.90 3.58 10.12
CA GLU A 274 -14.51 3.12 11.38
C GLU A 274 -15.45 4.17 11.97
N GLU A 275 -15.13 5.46 11.85
CA GLU A 275 -16.00 6.57 12.23
C GLU A 275 -17.32 6.51 11.47
N ASP A 276 -17.28 6.38 10.14
CA ASP A 276 -18.48 6.27 9.31
C ASP A 276 -19.33 5.04 9.67
N LYS A 277 -18.70 3.89 10.00
CA LYS A 277 -19.42 2.73 10.53
C LYS A 277 -20.07 3.01 11.87
N SER A 278 -19.34 3.59 12.82
CA SER A 278 -19.83 3.86 14.16
C SER A 278 -20.99 4.85 14.18
N ASN A 279 -20.96 5.83 13.26
CA ASN A 279 -21.99 6.85 13.11
C ASN A 279 -23.17 6.41 12.22
N ASN A 280 -23.18 5.15 11.74
CA ASN A 280 -24.15 4.63 10.77
C ASN A 280 -24.18 5.39 9.43
N ASN A 281 -23.10 6.11 9.10
CA ASN A 281 -22.88 6.70 7.77
C ASN A 281 -22.42 5.65 6.75
N TRP A 282 -22.01 4.46 7.22
CA TRP A 282 -21.67 3.31 6.40
C TRP A 282 -22.16 2.00 7.03
N GLY A 283 -22.56 1.04 6.19
CA GLY A 283 -23.06 -0.27 6.58
C GLY A 283 -24.04 -0.83 5.55
N ASN A 284 -24.60 -2.03 5.80
CA ASN A 284 -25.45 -2.74 4.83
C ASN A 284 -26.63 -1.92 4.29
N GLY A 285 -27.27 -1.10 5.14
CA GLY A 285 -28.38 -0.25 4.72
C GLY A 285 -27.94 0.84 3.73
N VAL A 286 -26.85 1.54 4.06
CA VAL A 286 -26.26 2.59 3.19
C VAL A 286 -25.69 1.98 1.91
N TYR A 287 -25.09 0.79 1.99
CA TYR A 287 -24.61 0.04 0.84
C TYR A 287 -25.75 -0.29 -0.13
N ASN A 288 -26.89 -0.80 0.36
CA ASN A 288 -28.04 -1.10 -0.50
C ASN A 288 -28.59 0.18 -1.15
N GLN A 289 -28.72 1.27 -0.39
CA GLN A 289 -29.13 2.57 -0.94
C GLN A 289 -28.14 3.08 -2.00
N PHE A 290 -26.85 2.84 -1.80
CA PHE A 290 -25.84 3.17 -2.78
C PHE A 290 -26.01 2.36 -4.07
N LEU A 291 -26.27 1.05 -3.98
CA LEU A 291 -26.57 0.22 -5.16
C LEU A 291 -27.83 0.69 -5.89
N ASP A 292 -28.91 0.99 -5.16
CA ASP A 292 -30.16 1.49 -5.74
C ASP A 292 -29.93 2.81 -6.50
N LYS A 293 -29.18 3.74 -5.88
CA LYS A 293 -28.80 5.00 -6.51
C LYS A 293 -27.98 4.77 -7.79
N LEU A 294 -27.00 3.87 -7.75
CA LEU A 294 -26.20 3.53 -8.93
C LEU A 294 -27.07 2.99 -10.08
N ILE A 295 -28.06 2.14 -9.77
CA ILE A 295 -29.01 1.62 -10.75
C ILE A 295 -29.82 2.77 -11.37
N THR A 296 -30.41 3.64 -10.55
CA THR A 296 -31.18 4.80 -11.05
C THR A 296 -30.33 5.72 -11.92
N ASP A 297 -29.11 6.05 -11.50
CA ASP A 297 -28.19 6.91 -12.25
C ASP A 297 -27.82 6.30 -13.62
N ILE A 298 -27.75 4.97 -13.74
CA ILE A 298 -27.58 4.29 -15.04
C ILE A 298 -28.85 4.44 -15.89
N GLU A 299 -30.00 4.12 -15.33
CA GLU A 299 -31.27 4.15 -16.06
C GLU A 299 -31.50 5.53 -16.67
N GLU A 300 -31.27 6.59 -15.90
CA GLU A 300 -31.34 7.97 -16.36
C GLU A 300 -30.38 8.23 -17.52
N LYS A 301 -29.10 7.85 -17.39
CA LYS A 301 -28.10 8.04 -18.45
C LYS A 301 -28.38 7.23 -19.72
N VAL A 302 -28.88 6.00 -19.59
CA VAL A 302 -29.28 5.16 -20.73
C VAL A 302 -30.48 5.78 -21.44
N ASN A 303 -31.46 6.29 -20.69
CA ASN A 303 -32.64 6.94 -21.25
C ASN A 303 -32.28 8.25 -21.98
N GLN A 304 -31.42 9.08 -21.38
CA GLN A 304 -30.88 10.29 -22.05
C GLN A 304 -30.23 9.95 -23.40
N LYS A 305 -29.44 8.88 -23.46
CA LYS A 305 -28.77 8.44 -24.69
C LYS A 305 -29.75 7.92 -25.74
N LYS A 306 -30.83 7.25 -25.33
CA LYS A 306 -31.92 6.84 -26.24
C LYS A 306 -32.64 8.05 -26.83
N SER A 307 -32.93 9.07 -26.01
CA SER A 307 -33.56 10.31 -26.49
C SER A 307 -32.69 11.06 -27.49
N GLN A 308 -31.36 11.13 -27.27
CA GLN A 308 -30.43 11.77 -28.21
C GLN A 308 -30.32 11.05 -29.57
N ASN A 309 -30.50 9.74 -29.60
CA ASN A 309 -30.46 8.93 -30.84
C ASN A 309 -31.83 8.83 -31.54
N GLY A 310 -32.91 9.33 -30.93
CA GLY A 310 -34.25 9.36 -31.51
C GLY A 310 -34.56 10.60 -32.35
N ASP A 311 -33.70 11.63 -32.29
CA ASP A 311 -33.82 12.90 -33.00
C ASP A 311 -32.97 12.98 -34.30
N THR A 312 -32.55 11.83 -34.84
CA THR A 312 -31.86 11.67 -36.15
C THR A 312 -32.54 10.60 -36.99
#